data_AF-A0A895YM05-F1
#
_entry.id   AF-A0A895YM05-F1
#
_cell.length_a   1.000
_cell.length_b   1.000
_cell.length_c   1.000
_cell.angle_alpha   90.00
_cell.angle_beta   90.00
_cell.angle_gamma   90.00
#
_symmetry.space_group_name_H-M   'P 1'
#
loop_
_entity.id
_entity.type
_entity.pdbx_description
1 polymer ?
#
loop_
_entity_poly.entity_id
_entity_poly.type
_entity_poly.pdbx_seq_one_letter_code
_entity_poly.pdbx_strand_id
1 'polypeptide(L)'
;MAQWATATRQHLDFVVTKDLLPIFAVELDGQTHRSSDAVRRDRIKDKVCASVQLDLLRITSRSLDKIRDGRTIIEYLIDAYASARRLGRSYWVHECDAGCGVHPDQPDCIPEVIDYRHLNAKLRGGRLTFPNDITGDARRDITLAVLDGLLADWNLKSFTFERCDGWTEAWAWLPVRSGGYLFERVEVRRHQFPSLDPCDLAMDLCWIDLADDTRRLANGEPVIHRSIDITRRFNKLAASRSVLRTSGQVEHCTVGGTWLNDHYCLWPPACSALHAGRPQHDAATAASPTPGEQTS
;
A
#
# COMPACT_ATOMS: atom_id res chain seq x y z
N MET A 1 29.70 11.11 19.32
CA MET A 1 30.73 10.05 19.31
C MET A 1 30.13 8.65 19.38
N ALA A 2 29.39 8.26 20.43
CA ALA A 2 28.87 6.90 20.60
C ALA A 2 27.94 6.38 19.46
N GLN A 3 27.17 7.28 18.84
CA GLN A 3 26.31 6.93 17.71
C GLN A 3 27.10 6.47 16.48
N TRP A 4 28.18 7.16 16.14
CA TRP A 4 29.06 6.80 15.00
C TRP A 4 29.77 5.46 15.22
N ALA A 5 30.21 5.19 16.46
CA ALA A 5 30.80 3.89 16.82
C ALA A 5 29.80 2.73 16.69
N THR A 6 28.52 2.99 16.91
CA THR A 6 27.47 1.98 16.69
C THR A 6 27.16 1.82 15.21
N ALA A 7 27.08 2.92 14.46
CA ALA A 7 26.72 2.91 13.04
C ALA A 7 27.78 2.24 12.13
N THR A 8 29.06 2.39 12.45
CA THR A 8 30.16 1.69 11.73
C THR A 8 30.09 0.16 11.81
N ARG A 9 29.27 -0.39 12.73
CA ARG A 9 29.03 -1.82 12.89
C ARG A 9 27.70 -2.28 12.28
N GLN A 10 27.02 -1.39 11.57
CA GLN A 10 25.73 -1.67 10.96
C GLN A 10 25.87 -1.64 9.44
N HIS A 11 25.11 -2.50 8.78
CA HIS A 11 25.05 -2.59 7.33
C HIS A 11 23.73 -2.01 6.82
N LEU A 12 23.81 -1.43 5.62
CA LEU A 12 22.69 -1.13 4.73
C LEU A 12 22.72 -2.22 3.65
N ASP A 13 21.57 -2.79 3.31
CA ASP A 13 21.54 -3.91 2.35
C ASP A 13 21.92 -3.45 0.94
N PHE A 14 21.37 -2.30 0.52
CA PHE A 14 21.70 -1.67 -0.74
C PHE A 14 21.99 -0.18 -0.55
N VAL A 15 23.04 0.30 -1.21
CA VAL A 15 23.35 1.72 -1.33
C VAL A 15 23.44 2.05 -2.81
N VAL A 16 22.56 2.92 -3.29
CA VAL A 16 22.58 3.41 -4.66
C VAL A 16 23.49 4.62 -4.72
N THR A 17 24.44 4.59 -5.65
CA THR A 17 25.42 5.68 -5.83
C THR A 17 25.35 6.25 -7.23
N LYS A 18 25.78 7.51 -7.36
CA LYS A 18 26.14 8.12 -8.64
C LYS A 18 27.52 8.72 -8.50
N ASP A 19 28.43 8.34 -9.37
CA ASP A 19 29.82 8.82 -9.33
C ASP A 19 30.46 8.63 -7.95
N LEU A 20 30.19 7.48 -7.30
CA LEU A 20 30.60 7.11 -5.93
C LEU A 20 29.98 7.95 -4.79
N LEU A 21 29.10 8.91 -5.10
CA LEU A 21 28.33 9.63 -4.10
C LEU A 21 27.06 8.84 -3.75
N PRO A 22 26.83 8.50 -2.47
CA PRO A 22 25.62 7.80 -2.06
C PRO A 22 24.42 8.73 -2.24
N ILE A 23 23.40 8.22 -2.93
CA ILE A 23 22.17 8.95 -3.23
C ILE A 23 21.08 8.54 -2.22
N PHE A 24 20.82 7.25 -2.12
CA PHE A 24 19.87 6.68 -1.18
C PHE A 24 20.27 5.25 -0.83
N ALA A 25 19.67 4.73 0.23
CA ALA A 25 19.81 3.35 0.65
C ALA A 25 18.45 2.65 0.75
N VAL A 26 18.48 1.33 0.61
CA VAL A 26 17.31 0.46 0.76
C VAL A 26 17.66 -0.67 1.73
N GLU A 27 16.78 -0.90 2.70
CA GLU A 27 16.83 -2.07 3.58
C GLU A 27 15.64 -2.98 3.31
N LEU A 28 15.94 -4.26 3.11
CA LEU A 28 14.97 -5.31 2.84
C LEU A 28 14.92 -6.20 4.08
N ASP A 29 14.01 -5.86 4.99
CA ASP A 29 13.88 -6.53 6.27
C ASP A 29 12.91 -7.72 6.19
N GLY A 30 13.18 -8.79 6.94
CA GLY A 30 12.18 -9.82 7.19
C GLY A 30 11.06 -9.32 8.11
N GLN A 31 9.89 -9.96 8.08
CA GLN A 31 8.73 -9.64 8.93
C GLN A 31 8.95 -9.84 10.46
N THR A 32 10.20 -9.97 10.92
CA THR A 32 10.55 -10.37 12.28
C THR A 32 10.29 -9.28 13.33
N HIS A 33 10.00 -9.75 14.55
CA HIS A 33 9.56 -8.94 15.68
C HIS A 33 10.49 -7.75 16.00
N ARG A 34 9.89 -6.56 16.11
CA ARG A 34 10.53 -5.33 16.58
C ARG A 34 10.89 -5.42 18.07
N SER A 35 12.05 -6.01 18.36
CA SER A 35 12.62 -5.93 19.70
C SER A 35 12.99 -4.47 20.03
N SER A 36 13.08 -4.15 21.32
CA SER A 36 13.57 -2.84 21.78
C SER A 36 14.96 -2.51 21.21
N ASP A 37 15.80 -3.54 21.01
CA ASP A 37 17.11 -3.40 20.38
C ASP A 37 17.03 -3.09 18.89
N ALA A 38 16.11 -3.72 18.15
CA ALA A 38 15.88 -3.39 16.74
C ALA A 38 15.47 -1.92 16.59
N VAL A 39 14.48 -1.46 17.37
CA VAL A 39 14.02 -0.07 17.37
C VAL A 39 15.16 0.90 17.73
N ARG A 40 16.02 0.54 18.69
CA ARG A 40 17.19 1.35 19.04
C ARG A 40 18.19 1.45 17.88
N ARG A 41 18.46 0.35 17.19
CA ARG A 41 19.35 0.34 16.02
C ARG A 41 18.78 1.17 14.88
N ASP A 42 17.50 1.05 14.59
CA ASP A 42 16.83 1.82 13.53
C ASP A 42 16.91 3.31 13.80
N ARG A 43 16.65 3.73 15.05
CA ARG A 43 16.81 5.14 15.46
C ARG A 43 18.24 5.64 15.28
N ILE A 44 19.24 4.79 15.52
CA ILE A 44 20.65 5.16 15.30
C ILE A 44 20.93 5.30 13.81
N LYS A 45 20.47 4.37 12.97
CA LYS A 45 20.59 4.47 11.50
C LYS A 45 19.93 5.74 10.97
N ASP A 46 18.72 6.03 11.41
CA ASP A 46 17.95 7.19 10.95
C ASP A 46 18.71 8.49 11.21
N LYS A 47 19.24 8.74 12.42
CA LYS A 47 19.97 10.01 12.63
C LYS A 47 21.33 10.04 11.94
N VAL A 48 21.98 8.90 11.71
CA VAL A 48 23.23 8.88 10.93
C VAL A 48 22.93 9.21 9.47
N CYS A 49 21.94 8.56 8.86
CA CYS A 49 21.51 8.86 7.50
C CYS A 49 21.11 10.33 7.36
N ALA A 50 20.31 10.85 8.29
CA ALA A 50 19.95 12.27 8.34
C ALA A 50 21.18 13.20 8.41
N SER A 51 22.19 12.85 9.21
CA SER A 51 23.39 13.68 9.38
C SER A 51 24.28 13.77 8.14
N VAL A 52 24.16 12.79 7.23
CA VAL A 52 24.87 12.76 5.95
C VAL A 52 23.94 12.99 4.75
N GLN A 53 22.69 13.40 5.00
CA GLN A 53 21.67 13.64 3.98
C GLN A 53 21.43 12.43 3.05
N LEU A 54 21.49 11.22 3.62
CA LEU A 54 21.22 9.99 2.90
C LEU A 54 19.74 9.60 3.09
N ASP A 55 19.00 9.59 1.98
CA ASP A 55 17.61 9.09 1.98
C ASP A 55 17.62 7.57 2.23
N LEU A 56 16.66 7.07 2.99
CA LEU A 56 16.59 5.65 3.36
C LEU A 56 15.16 5.12 3.25
N LEU A 57 14.99 4.02 2.52
CA LEU A 57 13.73 3.28 2.42
C LEU A 57 13.87 1.90 3.05
N ARG A 58 12.91 1.51 3.87
CA ARG A 58 12.83 0.15 4.44
C ARG A 58 11.57 -0.53 3.98
N ILE A 59 11.71 -1.78 3.58
CA ILE A 59 10.61 -2.58 3.04
C ILE A 59 10.64 -3.96 3.68
N THR A 60 9.48 -4.43 4.11
CA THR A 60 9.28 -5.82 4.55
C THR A 60 8.35 -6.52 3.56
N SER A 61 8.93 -7.26 2.62
CA SER A 61 8.18 -8.07 1.66
C SER A 61 8.95 -9.34 1.36
N ARG A 62 8.26 -10.43 1.06
CA ARG A 62 8.90 -11.74 0.83
C ARG A 62 9.33 -11.92 -0.62
N SER A 63 8.68 -11.22 -1.53
CA SER A 63 8.80 -11.44 -2.99
C SER A 63 9.58 -10.34 -3.71
N LEU A 64 10.54 -9.72 -3.01
CA LEU A 64 11.29 -8.55 -3.51
C LEU A 64 12.19 -8.85 -4.72
N ASP A 65 12.53 -10.12 -4.93
CA ASP A 65 13.39 -10.58 -6.04
C ASP A 65 12.63 -10.68 -7.38
N LYS A 66 11.30 -10.51 -7.40
CA LYS A 66 10.46 -10.75 -8.57
C LYS A 66 9.47 -9.61 -8.81
N ILE A 67 9.92 -8.55 -9.48
CA ILE A 67 9.03 -7.55 -10.05
C ILE A 67 8.93 -7.77 -11.56
N ARG A 68 7.77 -7.41 -12.11
CA ARG A 68 7.38 -7.54 -13.52
C ARG A 68 8.48 -7.17 -14.51
N ASP A 69 8.48 -7.85 -15.67
CA ASP A 69 9.38 -7.62 -16.82
C ASP A 69 10.88 -7.84 -16.51
N GLY A 70 11.21 -8.67 -15.52
CA GLY A 70 12.58 -8.97 -15.10
C GLY A 70 13.24 -7.87 -14.29
N ARG A 71 12.47 -6.84 -13.91
CA ARG A 71 12.93 -5.71 -13.12
C ARG A 71 13.03 -6.09 -11.65
N THR A 72 14.07 -5.65 -10.96
CA THR A 72 14.16 -5.78 -9.50
C THR A 72 13.46 -4.61 -8.80
N ILE A 73 13.06 -4.80 -7.53
CA ILE A 73 12.58 -3.66 -6.71
C ILE A 73 13.59 -2.52 -6.67
N ILE A 74 14.89 -2.84 -6.64
CA ILE A 74 15.94 -1.83 -6.61
C ILE A 74 15.93 -1.00 -7.89
N GLU A 75 15.81 -1.62 -9.06
CA GLU A 75 15.68 -0.89 -10.32
C GLU A 75 14.44 0.00 -10.33
N TYR A 76 13.28 -0.49 -9.85
CA TYR A 76 12.06 0.33 -9.75
C TYR A 76 12.28 1.57 -8.89
N LEU A 77 12.90 1.39 -7.72
CA LEU A 77 13.22 2.47 -6.79
C LEU A 77 14.22 3.47 -7.38
N ILE A 78 15.19 3.03 -8.17
CA ILE A 78 16.12 3.92 -8.88
C ILE A 78 15.37 4.85 -9.84
N ASP A 79 14.44 4.32 -10.64
CA ASP A 79 13.66 5.16 -11.56
C ASP A 79 12.71 6.09 -10.84
N ALA A 80 12.04 5.61 -9.78
CA ALA A 80 11.16 6.43 -8.95
C ALA A 80 11.93 7.61 -8.36
N TYR A 81 13.10 7.31 -7.78
CA TYR A 81 13.97 8.31 -7.17
C TYR A 81 14.52 9.31 -8.20
N ALA A 82 15.00 8.81 -9.35
CA ALA A 82 15.52 9.66 -10.43
C ALA A 82 14.43 10.57 -11.00
N SER A 83 13.19 10.07 -11.11
CA SER A 83 12.04 10.82 -11.61
C SER A 83 11.67 11.96 -10.66
N ALA A 84 11.59 11.69 -9.35
CA ALA A 84 11.41 12.74 -8.34
C ALA A 84 12.48 13.83 -8.43
N ARG A 85 13.75 13.45 -8.63
CA ARG A 85 14.83 14.44 -8.73
C ARG A 85 14.74 15.27 -10.00
N ARG A 86 14.33 14.67 -11.13
CA ARG A 86 14.17 15.38 -12.41
C ARG A 86 13.02 16.37 -12.38
N LEU A 87 11.88 15.97 -11.81
CA LEU A 87 10.69 16.81 -11.72
C LEU A 87 10.82 17.89 -10.63
N GLY A 88 11.87 17.80 -9.80
CA GLY A 88 12.01 18.61 -8.59
C GLY A 88 11.05 18.13 -7.50
N ARG A 89 11.32 18.48 -6.23
CA ARG A 89 10.40 18.20 -5.11
C ARG A 89 9.08 19.01 -5.19
N SER A 90 8.81 19.66 -6.32
CA SER A 90 7.75 20.65 -6.53
C SER A 90 7.09 20.37 -7.88
N TYR A 91 6.42 19.23 -8.02
CA TYR A 91 5.52 19.02 -9.14
C TYR A 91 4.11 18.78 -8.59
N TRP A 92 3.20 19.61 -9.09
CA TRP A 92 1.80 19.72 -8.71
C TRP A 92 0.97 19.04 -9.80
N VAL A 93 0.05 18.14 -9.46
CA VAL A 93 -1.03 17.74 -10.37
C VAL A 93 -2.29 18.43 -9.90
N HIS A 94 -2.68 19.47 -10.63
CA HIS A 94 -4.08 19.87 -10.65
C HIS A 94 -4.79 18.99 -11.68
N GLU A 95 -5.37 17.88 -11.23
CA GLU A 95 -6.67 17.44 -11.76
C GLU A 95 -7.69 17.73 -10.66
N CYS A 96 -7.94 19.02 -10.45
CA CYS A 96 -9.20 19.41 -9.81
C CYS A 96 -10.25 19.20 -10.90
N ASP A 97 -11.09 18.18 -10.75
CA ASP A 97 -12.33 18.07 -11.53
C ASP A 97 -13.01 19.44 -11.54
N ALA A 98 -13.45 19.89 -12.72
CA ALA A 98 -14.11 21.17 -12.92
C ALA A 98 -15.36 21.27 -12.01
N GLY A 99 -15.17 21.71 -10.77
CA GLY A 99 -16.17 21.63 -9.70
C GLY A 99 -15.59 21.75 -8.29
N CYS A 100 -14.35 21.35 -8.04
CA CYS A 100 -13.68 21.67 -6.77
C CYS A 100 -13.14 23.10 -6.84
N GLY A 101 -13.82 24.04 -6.18
CA GLY A 101 -13.45 25.46 -6.10
C GLY A 101 -12.16 25.76 -5.32
N VAL A 102 -11.14 24.90 -5.44
CA VAL A 102 -9.85 25.05 -4.76
C VAL A 102 -8.98 25.96 -5.63
N HIS A 103 -8.93 27.24 -5.25
CA HIS A 103 -8.11 28.26 -5.89
C HIS A 103 -6.63 28.00 -5.59
N PRO A 104 -5.71 28.18 -6.56
CA PRO A 104 -4.27 27.97 -6.37
C PRO A 104 -3.62 28.87 -5.30
N ASP A 105 -4.35 29.85 -4.76
CA ASP A 105 -3.89 30.77 -3.73
C ASP A 105 -4.31 30.37 -2.29
N GLN A 106 -4.94 29.19 -2.11
CA GLN A 106 -5.26 28.72 -0.76
C GLN A 106 -4.04 28.10 -0.07
N PRO A 107 -3.64 28.61 1.11
CA PRO A 107 -2.45 28.16 1.85
C PRO A 107 -2.55 26.71 2.38
N ASP A 108 -3.73 26.08 2.27
CA ASP A 108 -3.98 24.71 2.71
C ASP A 108 -3.86 23.67 1.57
N CYS A 109 -3.52 24.10 0.35
CA CYS A 109 -3.19 23.19 -0.75
C CYS A 109 -1.80 22.59 -0.52
N ILE A 110 -1.74 21.49 0.22
CA ILE A 110 -0.51 20.73 0.37
C ILE A 110 -0.13 20.19 -1.01
N PRO A 111 1.10 20.42 -1.51
CA PRO A 111 1.55 19.84 -2.76
C PRO A 111 1.46 18.32 -2.69
N GLU A 112 0.55 17.76 -3.48
CA GLU A 112 0.46 16.32 -3.65
C GLU A 112 1.65 15.88 -4.49
N VAL A 113 2.59 15.18 -3.86
CA VAL A 113 3.72 14.57 -4.55
C VAL A 113 3.14 13.53 -5.50
N ILE A 114 3.35 13.71 -6.81
CA ILE A 114 2.93 12.72 -7.80
C ILE A 114 3.65 11.40 -7.49
N ASP A 115 2.86 10.38 -7.15
CA ASP A 115 3.39 9.03 -7.00
C ASP A 115 3.99 8.58 -8.34
N TYR A 116 5.18 7.99 -8.28
CA TYR A 116 5.87 7.48 -9.46
C TYR A 116 5.00 6.52 -10.28
N ARG A 117 4.11 5.76 -9.64
CA ARG A 117 3.09 4.91 -10.28
C ARG A 117 2.22 5.66 -11.26
N HIS A 118 1.86 6.91 -10.93
CA HIS A 118 0.94 7.74 -11.70
C HIS A 118 1.66 8.58 -12.75
N LEU A 119 2.99 8.66 -12.71
CA LEU A 119 3.76 9.38 -13.73
C LEU A 119 3.57 8.76 -15.12
N ASN A 120 3.27 9.64 -16.09
CA ASN A 120 2.97 9.27 -17.47
C ASN A 120 1.74 8.37 -17.62
N ALA A 121 0.78 8.42 -16.70
CA ALA A 121 -0.51 7.80 -16.92
C ALA A 121 -1.11 8.35 -18.23
N LYS A 122 -1.46 7.46 -19.15
CA LYS A 122 -2.01 7.82 -20.48
C LYS A 122 -3.36 7.16 -20.66
N LEU A 123 -4.30 7.91 -21.21
CA LEU A 123 -5.51 7.33 -21.79
C LEU A 123 -5.14 6.70 -23.14
N ARG A 124 -5.13 5.37 -23.21
CA ARG A 124 -4.94 4.62 -24.46
C ARG A 124 -6.24 3.88 -24.79
N GLY A 125 -6.92 4.31 -25.86
CA GLY A 125 -8.21 3.73 -26.25
C GLY A 125 -9.30 3.88 -25.19
N GLY A 126 -9.32 5.00 -24.47
CA GLY A 126 -10.28 5.28 -23.39
C GLY A 126 -9.98 4.60 -22.05
N ARG A 127 -8.89 3.82 -21.95
CA ARG A 127 -8.43 3.22 -20.69
C ARG A 127 -7.19 3.93 -20.17
N LEU A 128 -7.20 4.29 -18.89
CA LEU A 128 -6.03 4.81 -18.20
C LEU A 128 -5.02 3.68 -18.00
N THR A 129 -3.80 3.87 -18.49
CA THR A 129 -2.69 2.92 -18.29
C THR A 129 -1.65 3.54 -17.38
N PHE A 130 -1.25 2.82 -16.34
CA PHE A 130 -0.20 3.20 -15.41
C PHE A 130 1.09 2.46 -15.81
N PRO A 131 2.01 3.11 -16.55
CA PRO A 131 3.18 2.43 -17.10
C PRO A 131 4.14 1.94 -16.00
N ASN A 132 4.10 2.58 -14.83
CA ASN A 132 4.94 2.26 -13.68
C ASN A 132 4.23 1.36 -12.66
N ASP A 133 3.03 0.86 -12.95
CA ASP A 133 2.32 -0.08 -12.07
C ASP A 133 3.00 -1.46 -12.09
N ILE A 134 3.64 -1.79 -10.97
CA ILE A 134 4.35 -3.06 -10.75
C ILE A 134 3.41 -4.24 -10.47
N THR A 135 2.12 -3.99 -10.23
CA THR A 135 1.15 -5.04 -9.87
C THR A 135 0.54 -5.78 -11.05
N GLY A 136 0.85 -5.38 -12.30
CA GLY A 136 0.21 -5.92 -13.49
C GLY A 136 0.29 -7.45 -13.62
N ASP A 137 1.47 -8.03 -13.42
CA ASP A 137 1.66 -9.48 -13.45
C ASP A 137 0.98 -10.18 -12.25
N ALA A 138 1.08 -9.58 -11.06
CA ALA A 138 0.45 -10.12 -9.86
C ALA A 138 -1.08 -10.20 -10.00
N ARG A 139 -1.71 -9.14 -10.54
CA ARG A 139 -3.15 -9.12 -10.84
C ARG A 139 -3.53 -10.15 -11.89
N ARG A 140 -2.72 -10.34 -12.93
CA ARG A 140 -2.93 -11.39 -13.93
C ARG A 140 -2.89 -12.77 -13.27
N ASP A 141 -1.87 -13.06 -12.47
CA ASP A 141 -1.69 -14.36 -11.82
C ASP A 141 -2.83 -14.68 -10.85
N ILE A 142 -3.29 -13.69 -10.07
CA ILE A 142 -4.47 -13.83 -9.20
C ILE A 142 -5.74 -14.07 -10.04
N THR A 143 -5.90 -13.38 -11.16
CA THR A 143 -7.05 -13.59 -12.07
C THR A 143 -7.04 -15.02 -12.61
N LEU A 144 -5.90 -15.53 -13.06
CA LEU A 144 -5.76 -16.90 -13.54
C LEU A 144 -6.08 -17.91 -12.42
N ALA A 145 -5.60 -17.68 -11.20
CA ALA A 145 -5.90 -18.53 -10.05
C ALA A 145 -7.40 -18.59 -9.71
N VAL A 146 -8.17 -17.52 -9.96
CA VAL A 146 -9.64 -17.54 -9.83
C VAL A 146 -10.28 -18.38 -10.94
N LEU A 147 -9.82 -18.21 -12.19
CA LEU A 147 -10.32 -18.96 -13.34
C LEU A 147 -10.04 -20.47 -13.20
N ASP A 148 -8.88 -20.83 -12.67
CA ASP A 148 -8.47 -22.22 -12.38
C ASP A 148 -9.18 -22.79 -11.13
N GLY A 149 -9.96 -21.98 -10.44
CA GLY A 149 -10.75 -22.39 -9.29
C GLY A 149 -9.96 -22.57 -8.00
N LEU A 150 -8.74 -22.02 -7.93
CA LEU A 150 -7.93 -22.01 -6.72
C LEU A 150 -8.46 -20.97 -5.72
N LEU A 151 -8.75 -19.77 -6.21
CA LEU A 151 -9.34 -18.69 -5.44
C LEU A 151 -10.86 -18.63 -5.64
N ALA A 152 -11.56 -18.13 -4.63
CA ALA A 152 -13.02 -17.95 -4.69
C ALA A 152 -13.40 -16.65 -5.42
N ASP A 153 -12.56 -15.61 -5.33
CA ASP A 153 -12.81 -14.26 -5.83
C ASP A 153 -11.48 -13.55 -6.10
N TRP A 154 -11.47 -12.62 -7.06
CA TRP A 154 -10.33 -11.74 -7.40
C TRP A 154 -10.37 -10.42 -6.62
N ASN A 155 -11.49 -10.09 -5.96
CA ASN A 155 -11.68 -8.85 -5.21
C ASN A 155 -10.77 -8.83 -3.98
N LEU A 156 -9.62 -8.19 -4.16
CA LEU A 156 -8.66 -8.00 -3.09
C LEU A 156 -9.29 -7.21 -1.96
N LYS A 157 -9.32 -7.81 -0.77
CA LYS A 157 -9.70 -7.09 0.43
C LYS A 157 -8.45 -6.53 1.04
N SER A 158 -8.44 -5.23 1.28
CA SER A 158 -7.23 -4.55 1.71
C SER A 158 -7.49 -3.29 2.51
N PHE A 159 -6.46 -2.84 3.22
CA PHE A 159 -6.37 -1.50 3.79
C PHE A 159 -4.91 -1.17 4.09
N THR A 160 -4.61 0.12 4.16
CA THR A 160 -3.30 0.63 4.54
C THR A 160 -3.43 1.64 5.68
N PHE A 161 -2.39 1.76 6.49
CA PHE A 161 -2.38 2.69 7.61
C PHE A 161 -0.96 3.10 8.03
N GLU A 162 -0.84 4.30 8.56
CA GLU A 162 0.37 4.82 9.16
C GLU A 162 0.39 4.58 10.67
N ARG A 163 1.58 4.31 11.18
CA ARG A 163 1.85 4.07 12.60
C ARG A 163 2.58 5.23 13.25
N CYS A 164 2.48 5.32 14.57
CA CYS A 164 3.14 6.35 15.38
C CYS A 164 4.66 6.32 15.36
N ASP A 165 5.26 5.21 14.94
CA ASP A 165 6.71 5.06 14.76
C ASP A 165 7.18 5.37 13.32
N GLY A 166 6.28 5.89 12.47
CA GLY A 166 6.57 6.32 11.11
C GLY A 166 6.61 5.19 10.08
N TRP A 167 6.23 3.97 10.48
CA TRP A 167 5.98 2.88 9.53
C TRP A 167 4.59 2.99 8.93
N THR A 168 4.48 2.63 7.66
CA THR A 168 3.23 2.37 6.98
C THR A 168 3.06 0.87 6.83
N GLU A 169 1.85 0.37 7.04
CA GLU A 169 1.52 -1.04 6.81
C GLU A 169 0.39 -1.16 5.80
N ALA A 170 0.53 -2.16 4.92
CA ALA A 170 -0.53 -2.67 4.06
C ALA A 170 -0.88 -4.08 4.49
N TRP A 171 -2.18 -4.35 4.57
CA TRP A 171 -2.72 -5.67 4.87
C TRP A 171 -3.68 -6.02 3.74
N ALA A 172 -3.55 -7.22 3.20
CA ALA A 172 -4.32 -7.65 2.05
C ALA A 172 -4.65 -9.15 2.13
N TRP A 173 -5.84 -9.56 1.66
CA TRP A 173 -6.26 -10.96 1.71
C TRP A 173 -7.21 -11.35 0.59
N LEU A 174 -7.16 -12.63 0.22
CA LEU A 174 -7.97 -13.24 -0.84
C LEU A 174 -8.59 -14.55 -0.34
N PRO A 175 -9.89 -14.81 -0.59
CA PRO A 175 -10.54 -16.05 -0.20
C PRO A 175 -10.09 -17.22 -1.08
N VAL A 176 -9.73 -18.34 -0.44
CA VAL A 176 -9.35 -19.58 -1.13
C VAL A 176 -10.59 -20.47 -1.30
N ARG A 177 -10.77 -21.11 -2.47
CA ARG A 177 -11.97 -21.90 -2.76
C ARG A 177 -12.12 -23.11 -1.83
N SER A 178 -11.01 -23.73 -1.43
CA SER A 178 -11.00 -24.83 -0.45
C SER A 178 -11.29 -24.36 1.00
N GLY A 179 -11.48 -23.08 1.22
CA GLY A 179 -11.70 -22.46 2.52
C GLY A 179 -10.45 -21.76 3.07
N GLY A 180 -10.68 -20.75 3.92
CA GLY A 180 -9.62 -19.90 4.46
C GLY A 180 -9.22 -18.78 3.49
N TYR A 181 -8.04 -18.21 3.72
CA TYR A 181 -7.57 -17.01 3.03
C TYR A 181 -6.07 -17.07 2.77
N LEU A 182 -5.65 -16.53 1.63
CA LEU A 182 -4.30 -15.98 1.52
C LEU A 182 -4.29 -14.63 2.25
N PHE A 183 -3.23 -14.34 2.99
CA PHE A 183 -3.14 -13.10 3.76
C PHE A 183 -1.71 -12.60 3.75
N GLU A 184 -1.55 -11.34 3.40
CA GLU A 184 -0.27 -10.67 3.39
C GLU A 184 -0.24 -9.39 4.18
N ARG A 185 0.98 -9.10 4.65
CA ARG A 185 1.30 -7.88 5.38
C ARG A 185 2.66 -7.37 4.97
N VAL A 186 2.66 -6.15 4.45
CA VAL A 186 3.88 -5.44 4.08
C VAL A 186 3.99 -4.18 4.93
N GLU A 187 5.17 -3.94 5.48
CA GLU A 187 5.52 -2.71 6.18
C GLU A 187 6.56 -1.94 5.34
N VAL A 188 6.32 -0.64 5.15
CA VAL A 188 7.23 0.28 4.48
C VAL A 188 7.53 1.45 5.41
N ARG A 189 8.78 1.87 5.50
CA ARG A 189 9.16 3.10 6.19
C ARG A 189 10.13 3.91 5.35
N ARG A 190 9.73 5.15 5.10
CA ARG A 190 10.58 6.13 4.44
C ARG A 190 11.25 7.04 5.46
N HIS A 191 12.51 7.35 5.17
CA HIS A 191 13.24 8.45 5.75
C HIS A 191 13.72 9.33 4.61
N GLN A 192 13.05 10.46 4.39
CA GLN A 192 13.35 11.45 3.35
C GLN A 192 13.26 10.96 1.88
N PHE A 193 13.00 9.66 1.65
CA PHE A 193 12.83 9.08 0.32
C PHE A 193 11.65 9.72 -0.45
N PRO A 194 11.87 10.26 -1.66
CA PRO A 194 10.86 10.97 -2.44
C PRO A 194 10.07 10.05 -3.39
N SER A 195 8.99 10.60 -3.99
CA SER A 195 8.22 10.05 -5.13
C SER A 195 7.36 8.81 -4.94
N LEU A 196 7.42 8.14 -3.79
CA LEU A 196 6.58 6.99 -3.52
C LEU A 196 5.75 7.26 -2.28
N ASP A 197 4.44 7.17 -2.44
CA ASP A 197 3.54 7.06 -1.32
C ASP A 197 3.79 5.69 -0.64
N PRO A 198 4.11 5.68 0.67
CA PRO A 198 4.44 4.44 1.36
C PRO A 198 3.22 3.51 1.51
N CYS A 199 1.99 4.02 1.44
CA CYS A 199 0.78 3.19 1.43
C CYS A 199 0.65 2.46 0.09
N ASP A 200 0.80 3.19 -1.02
CA ASP A 200 0.69 2.61 -2.36
C ASP A 200 1.79 1.57 -2.60
N LEU A 201 3.04 1.89 -2.25
CA LEU A 201 4.15 0.93 -2.36
C LEU A 201 3.90 -0.32 -1.50
N ALA A 202 3.45 -0.15 -0.26
CA ALA A 202 3.15 -1.28 0.61
C ALA A 202 2.02 -2.16 0.03
N MET A 203 0.98 -1.54 -0.54
CA MET A 203 -0.13 -2.28 -1.16
C MET A 203 0.30 -3.01 -2.43
N ASP A 204 1.11 -2.39 -3.27
CA ASP A 204 1.61 -3.00 -4.49
C ASP A 204 2.48 -4.22 -4.19
N LEU A 205 3.29 -4.14 -3.13
CA LEU A 205 4.06 -5.29 -2.63
C LEU A 205 3.16 -6.38 -2.03
N CYS A 206 2.06 -6.03 -1.36
CA CYS A 206 1.06 -7.01 -0.92
C CYS A 206 0.44 -7.76 -2.11
N TRP A 207 0.14 -7.09 -3.22
CA TRP A 207 -0.32 -7.75 -4.44
C TRP A 207 0.70 -8.78 -4.94
N ILE A 208 1.97 -8.41 -4.98
CA ILE A 208 3.06 -9.27 -5.45
C ILE A 208 3.24 -10.48 -4.52
N ASP A 209 3.26 -10.26 -3.20
CA ASP A 209 3.38 -11.34 -2.22
C ASP A 209 2.18 -12.30 -2.29
N LEU A 210 0.96 -11.79 -2.47
CA LEU A 210 -0.23 -12.64 -2.64
C LEU A 210 -0.19 -13.45 -3.93
N ALA A 211 0.32 -12.88 -5.03
CA ALA A 211 0.51 -13.63 -6.27
C ALA A 211 1.60 -14.70 -6.17
N ASP A 212 2.59 -14.52 -5.29
CA ASP A 212 3.50 -15.62 -4.96
C ASP A 212 2.81 -16.71 -4.14
N ASP A 213 1.99 -16.31 -3.18
CA ASP A 213 1.19 -17.25 -2.39
C ASP A 213 0.17 -18.02 -3.23
N THR A 214 -0.41 -17.46 -4.29
CA THR A 214 -1.26 -18.24 -5.20
C THR A 214 -0.47 -19.33 -5.92
N ARG A 215 0.76 -19.05 -6.37
CA ARG A 215 1.63 -20.06 -6.99
C ARG A 215 2.04 -21.14 -6.00
N ARG A 216 2.40 -20.74 -4.78
CA ARG A 216 2.76 -21.65 -3.69
C ARG A 216 1.58 -22.54 -3.29
N LEU A 217 0.38 -21.95 -3.21
CA LEU A 217 -0.87 -22.69 -2.99
C LEU A 217 -1.13 -23.72 -4.10
N ALA A 218 -0.96 -23.34 -5.38
CA ALA A 218 -1.11 -24.27 -6.50
C ALA A 218 -0.13 -25.45 -6.43
N ASN A 219 1.05 -25.24 -5.84
CA ASN A 219 2.06 -26.28 -5.58
C ASN A 219 1.80 -27.07 -4.27
N GLY A 220 0.69 -26.83 -3.58
CA GLY A 220 0.32 -27.52 -2.35
C GLY A 220 1.05 -27.03 -1.09
N GLU A 221 1.69 -25.85 -1.14
CA GLU A 221 2.35 -25.29 0.03
C GLU A 221 1.34 -24.76 1.06
N PRO A 222 1.64 -24.86 2.38
CA PRO A 222 0.73 -24.43 3.44
C PRO A 222 0.75 -22.91 3.63
N VAL A 223 0.05 -22.18 2.75
CA VAL A 223 -0.09 -20.71 2.78
C VAL A 223 -1.47 -20.21 3.19
N ILE A 224 -2.41 -21.14 3.46
CA ILE A 224 -3.77 -20.79 3.85
C ILE A 224 -3.82 -20.40 5.33
N HIS A 225 -4.38 -19.22 5.58
CA HIS A 225 -4.72 -18.72 6.90
C HIS A 225 -6.20 -18.98 7.21
N ARG A 226 -6.48 -19.39 8.45
CA ARG A 226 -7.86 -19.54 8.93
C ARG A 226 -8.46 -18.17 9.23
N SER A 227 -9.76 -18.02 8.98
CA SER A 227 -10.52 -16.80 9.28
C SER A 227 -10.30 -16.32 10.72
N ILE A 228 -10.36 -17.23 11.70
CA ILE A 228 -10.21 -16.89 13.12
C ILE A 228 -8.84 -16.27 13.44
N ASP A 229 -7.79 -16.69 12.74
CA ASP A 229 -6.43 -16.18 12.97
C ASP A 229 -6.28 -14.78 12.38
N ILE A 230 -6.88 -14.53 11.21
CA ILE A 230 -6.96 -13.20 10.60
C ILE A 230 -7.78 -12.25 11.46
N THR A 231 -8.99 -12.65 11.88
CA THR A 231 -9.84 -11.85 12.80
C THR A 231 -9.12 -11.52 14.11
N ARG A 232 -8.32 -12.44 14.66
CA ARG A 232 -7.52 -12.16 15.86
C ARG A 232 -6.47 -11.08 15.61
N ARG A 233 -5.80 -11.09 14.46
CA ARG A 233 -4.82 -10.05 14.08
C ARG A 233 -5.50 -8.70 13.96
N PHE A 234 -6.65 -8.66 13.32
CA PHE A 234 -7.48 -7.48 13.17
C PHE A 234 -7.92 -6.89 14.51
N ASN A 235 -8.49 -7.71 15.40
CA ASN A 235 -8.90 -7.25 16.73
C ASN A 235 -7.72 -6.70 17.54
N LYS A 236 -6.54 -7.32 17.43
CA LYS A 236 -5.32 -6.79 18.04
C LYS A 236 -4.92 -5.43 17.48
N LEU A 237 -5.08 -5.24 16.16
CA LEU A 237 -4.80 -3.96 15.52
C LEU A 237 -5.79 -2.88 15.94
N ALA A 238 -7.09 -3.15 15.95
CA ALA A 238 -8.11 -2.18 16.39
C ALA A 238 -7.97 -1.79 17.87
N ALA A 239 -7.49 -2.71 18.72
CA ALA A 239 -7.15 -2.40 20.11
C ALA A 239 -5.82 -1.62 20.25
N SER A 240 -5.03 -1.52 19.17
CA SER A 240 -3.72 -0.87 19.22
C SER A 240 -3.86 0.65 19.12
N ARG A 241 -3.16 1.35 20.01
CA ARG A 241 -2.97 2.81 19.93
C ARG A 241 -1.88 3.23 18.96
N SER A 242 -1.27 2.29 18.24
CA SER A 242 -0.17 2.56 17.33
C SER A 242 -0.60 3.14 15.98
N VAL A 243 -1.88 3.01 15.62
CA VAL A 243 -2.42 3.49 14.34
C VAL A 243 -2.66 5.00 14.44
N LEU A 244 -2.03 5.78 13.57
CA LEU A 244 -2.21 7.24 13.49
C LEU A 244 -3.26 7.63 12.48
N ARG A 245 -3.19 7.05 11.27
CA ARG A 245 -4.03 7.40 10.13
C ARG A 245 -4.30 6.15 9.33
N THR A 246 -5.55 5.93 8.93
CA THR A 246 -5.87 4.98 7.88
C THR A 246 -5.87 5.70 6.54
N SER A 247 -5.41 5.01 5.49
CA SER A 247 -5.65 5.51 4.15
C SER A 247 -7.16 5.56 3.90
N GLY A 248 -7.58 6.52 3.09
CA GLY A 248 -8.99 6.77 2.90
C GLY A 248 -9.75 5.69 2.12
N GLN A 249 -9.03 4.70 1.61
CA GLN A 249 -9.55 3.59 0.81
C GLN A 249 -9.42 2.30 1.63
N VAL A 250 -10.43 2.04 2.44
CA VAL A 250 -10.61 0.72 3.01
C VAL A 250 -11.42 -0.10 2.01
N GLU A 251 -10.74 -0.77 1.10
CA GLU A 251 -11.33 -1.60 0.05
C GLU A 251 -11.78 -2.97 0.59
N HIS A 252 -12.57 -2.99 1.66
CA HIS A 252 -13.18 -4.23 2.16
C HIS A 252 -14.71 -4.24 2.07
N CYS A 253 -15.36 -3.08 1.89
CA CYS A 253 -16.83 -2.92 2.01
C CYS A 253 -17.57 -2.43 0.75
N THR A 254 -16.89 -2.05 -0.34
CA THR A 254 -17.49 -1.26 -1.42
C THR A 254 -18.06 -2.03 -2.61
N VAL A 255 -18.12 -3.36 -2.59
CA VAL A 255 -18.83 -4.09 -3.66
C VAL A 255 -19.89 -5.00 -3.06
N GLY A 256 -21.13 -4.50 -3.03
CA GLY A 256 -22.36 -5.29 -2.91
C GLY A 256 -22.58 -6.16 -4.15
N GLY A 257 -21.61 -7.00 -4.47
CA GLY A 257 -21.73 -8.06 -5.46
C GLY A 257 -22.18 -9.32 -4.74
N THR A 258 -23.49 -9.52 -4.67
CA THR A 258 -24.13 -10.72 -4.13
C THR A 258 -23.83 -11.91 -5.04
N TRP A 259 -22.87 -12.74 -4.66
CA TRP A 259 -22.98 -14.18 -4.89
C TRP A 259 -23.21 -14.82 -3.52
N LEU A 260 -24.43 -15.34 -3.33
CA LEU A 260 -24.88 -16.08 -2.15
C LEU A 260 -24.85 -15.34 -0.80
N ASN A 261 -25.56 -14.20 -0.67
CA ASN A 261 -26.05 -13.62 0.60
C ASN A 261 -25.09 -13.47 1.81
N ASP A 262 -23.80 -13.72 1.66
CA ASP A 262 -22.82 -13.61 2.71
C ASP A 262 -22.04 -12.31 2.50
N HIS A 263 -22.32 -11.32 3.33
CA HIS A 263 -21.45 -10.17 3.49
C HIS A 263 -20.13 -10.69 4.09
N TYR A 264 -19.14 -11.01 3.24
CA TYR A 264 -17.77 -11.31 3.66
C TYR A 264 -17.02 -10.05 4.11
N CYS A 265 -17.68 -9.18 4.88
CA CYS A 265 -16.95 -8.33 5.79
C CYS A 265 -16.48 -9.26 6.91
N LEU A 266 -15.23 -9.69 6.86
CA LEU A 266 -14.58 -10.39 7.97
C LEU A 266 -14.55 -9.54 9.26
N TRP A 267 -15.01 -8.29 9.21
CA TRP A 267 -14.82 -7.32 10.28
C TRP A 267 -15.91 -6.23 10.46
N PRO A 268 -17.19 -6.57 10.73
CA PRO A 268 -18.22 -5.56 10.97
C PRO A 268 -17.93 -4.63 12.17
N PRO A 269 -17.42 -5.10 13.33
CA PRO A 269 -17.20 -4.23 14.49
C PRO A 269 -16.10 -3.18 14.33
N ALA A 270 -15.01 -3.47 13.59
CA ALA A 270 -13.98 -2.45 13.38
C ALA A 270 -14.07 -1.72 12.04
N CYS A 271 -14.94 -2.12 11.12
CA CYS A 271 -15.46 -1.16 10.13
C CYS A 271 -15.96 0.08 10.89
N SER A 272 -16.80 -0.10 11.90
CA SER A 272 -17.31 1.00 12.71
C SER A 272 -16.21 1.74 13.47
N ALA A 273 -15.23 1.05 14.08
CA ALA A 273 -14.14 1.70 14.81
C ALA A 273 -13.14 2.45 13.91
N LEU A 274 -12.85 1.94 12.71
CA LEU A 274 -11.96 2.57 11.72
C LEU A 274 -12.68 3.67 10.92
N HIS A 275 -14.01 3.59 10.78
CA HIS A 275 -14.84 4.62 10.13
C HIS A 275 -15.46 5.65 11.10
N ALA A 276 -15.35 5.47 12.42
CA ALA A 276 -15.94 6.36 13.43
C ALA A 276 -15.47 7.83 13.36
N GLY A 277 -14.45 8.14 12.56
CA GLY A 277 -13.96 9.49 12.30
C GLY A 277 -14.39 10.11 10.97
N ARG A 278 -15.23 9.44 10.15
CA ARG A 278 -15.74 10.00 8.89
C ARG A 278 -17.20 10.43 9.04
N PRO A 279 -17.59 11.63 8.58
CA PRO A 279 -19.01 11.94 8.43
C PRO A 279 -19.61 10.91 7.47
N GLN A 280 -20.66 10.22 7.91
CA GLN A 280 -21.45 9.38 7.03
C GLN A 280 -22.04 10.30 5.96
N HIS A 281 -21.66 10.08 4.69
CA HIS A 281 -22.47 10.61 3.60
C HIS A 281 -23.75 9.80 3.60
N ASP A 282 -24.79 10.36 4.22
CA ASP A 282 -26.12 9.77 4.23
C ASP A 282 -26.56 9.49 2.79
N ALA A 283 -26.68 8.20 2.47
CA ALA A 283 -27.39 7.73 1.30
C ALA A 283 -28.89 7.92 1.53
N ALA A 284 -29.34 9.17 1.44
CA ALA A 284 -30.74 9.56 1.33
C ALA A 284 -30.77 10.79 0.42
N THR A 285 -31.06 10.68 -0.87
CA THR A 285 -32.44 10.52 -1.35
C THR A 285 -32.41 10.25 -2.86
N ALA A 286 -32.75 9.03 -3.27
CA ALA A 286 -33.20 8.75 -4.63
C ALA A 286 -34.67 8.35 -4.55
N ALA A 287 -35.54 9.36 -4.57
CA ALA A 287 -36.94 9.21 -4.91
C ALA A 287 -37.36 10.48 -5.68
N SER A 288 -37.12 10.48 -6.98
CA SER A 288 -37.79 11.41 -7.88
C SER A 288 -39.28 11.06 -7.94
N PRO A 289 -40.21 12.00 -7.71
CA PRO A 289 -41.61 11.75 -7.95
C PRO A 289 -41.90 11.75 -9.46
N THR A 290 -42.65 10.75 -9.89
CA THR A 290 -43.24 10.61 -11.22
C THR A 290 -44.15 11.80 -11.54
N PRO A 291 -44.08 12.41 -12.74
CA PRO A 291 -45.04 13.42 -13.16
C PRO A 291 -46.28 12.78 -13.81
N GLY A 292 -47.44 12.97 -13.18
CA GLY A 292 -48.78 12.67 -13.69
C GLY A 292 -49.76 12.86 -12.53
N GLU A 293 -50.87 13.57 -12.58
CA GLU A 293 -51.70 14.09 -13.67
C GLU A 293 -52.21 15.48 -13.24
N GLN A 294 -52.26 16.43 -14.18
CA GLN A 294 -53.16 17.58 -14.07
C GLN A 294 -54.31 17.35 -15.04
N THR A 295 -55.50 17.06 -14.50
CA THR A 295 -56.77 17.29 -15.20
C THR A 295 -57.80 17.81 -14.21
N SER A 296 -58.34 18.98 -14.56
CA SER A 296 -59.57 19.65 -14.09
C SER A 296 -59.51 20.40 -12.76
#